data_AF-A0A948RHF5-F1
#
_entry.id   AF-A0A948RHF5-F1
#
_cell.length_a   1.000
_cell.length_b   1.000
_cell.length_c   1.000
_cell.angle_alpha   90.00
_cell.angle_beta   90.00
_cell.angle_gamma   90.00
#
_symmetry.space_group_name_H-M   'P 1'
#
loop_
_entity.id
_entity.type
_entity.pdbx_description
1 polymer ?
#
loop_
_entity_poly.entity_id
_entity_poly.type
_entity_poly.pdbx_seq_one_letter_code
_entity_poly.pdbx_strand_id
1 'polypeptide(L)'
;MTQALYRKWRPRKWDEVVGQQHIVQTLRNAVTGERVVHAYLFSGPRGTGKTTLARLLAKAVNCLDEDLAARPCNRCAHCTAVNEGRFLDLIEIDAASNTSVEDVRDLRDKINFSPNQGKYKVYVVDECFRYEDLITLADGSKMPIGKIVEAGLNVEVLSYNEHLHKLEPKPVVRHMRKQPQSPTIRITFDNNRALVCTINHKFYTPNGQLRAGELDVGQFVYANYESITQQQLSVIAGSALGDGHLALTGSKMRARLCITQGIMQKEYLDYKVQLLGNLVETLPTYQNYPGTFSTKGTYRVSTVSRPQIAELHRELYPNGHKRITQVYLEKTTPLSLAIWYLDDGSLITSPNPYTRKDGGVSHYPATRSTIGVYGFSLEEAQLIVQWLQEKWGIKGGFSNTAKGPVIWLTLEGTDRLHEIIAPYVPPSMDYKLLQAHRNKFNPPTDDGTPDGLAVSIVRDIERVPPPEFVYNIEVADNHNYFARDILVSNCHMLSTAAFNALLKTLEEPPPHAIFVLATTEMHKIPATVLSRCQRHEFRRVPLDDIVRQLDQIAQAEGIQAEPEALTLIARQATGSLRDGISLLDQMASTGQKISLELTQTVLGTATTQTVLDLLDAI
;
A
#
# COMPACT_ATOMS: atom_id res chain seq x y z
N MET A 1 -13.65 16.43 19.37
CA MET A 1 -14.06 15.78 18.11
C MET A 1 -15.53 15.39 18.27
N THR A 2 -16.37 15.73 17.31
CA THR A 2 -17.76 15.24 17.25
C THR A 2 -17.78 13.74 16.92
N GLN A 3 -18.76 13.00 17.44
CA GLN A 3 -18.95 11.59 17.13
C GLN A 3 -19.87 11.47 15.91
N ALA A 4 -19.45 10.71 14.89
CA ALA A 4 -20.25 10.47 13.69
C ALA A 4 -21.69 10.02 14.03
N LEU A 5 -22.67 10.61 13.35
CA LEU A 5 -24.09 10.54 13.71
C LEU A 5 -24.61 9.11 13.74
N TYR A 6 -24.24 8.28 12.76
CA TYR A 6 -24.70 6.89 12.70
C TYR A 6 -24.13 6.01 13.85
N ARG A 7 -23.08 6.46 14.55
CA ARG A 7 -22.62 5.84 15.82
C ARG A 7 -23.44 6.35 17.00
N LYS A 8 -23.63 7.67 17.10
CA LYS A 8 -24.40 8.33 18.17
C LYS A 8 -25.83 7.78 18.24
N TRP A 9 -26.47 7.67 17.07
CA TRP A 9 -27.82 7.18 16.80
C TRP A 9 -27.91 5.68 16.45
N ARG A 10 -26.87 4.88 16.72
CA ARG A 10 -26.98 3.43 16.59
C ARG A 10 -28.04 2.91 17.60
N PRO A 11 -29.09 2.18 17.15
CA PRO A 11 -30.15 1.69 18.04
C PRO A 11 -29.64 0.95 19.26
N ARG A 12 -30.16 1.36 20.43
CA ARG A 12 -29.87 0.85 21.77
C ARG A 12 -31.03 0.06 22.35
N LYS A 13 -32.27 0.22 21.87
CA LYS A 13 -33.43 -0.64 22.19
C LYS A 13 -33.91 -1.42 20.97
N TRP A 14 -34.79 -2.40 21.19
CA TRP A 14 -35.51 -3.11 20.14
C TRP A 14 -36.37 -2.16 19.30
N ASP A 15 -37.12 -1.28 19.96
CA ASP A 15 -38.14 -0.42 19.35
C ASP A 15 -37.50 0.71 18.50
N GLU A 16 -36.20 0.94 18.65
CA GLU A 16 -35.37 1.88 17.87
C GLU A 16 -34.85 1.26 16.55
N VAL A 17 -35.14 -0.03 16.26
CA VAL A 17 -34.67 -0.72 15.04
C VAL A 17 -35.64 -0.54 13.88
N VAL A 18 -35.31 0.40 13.00
CA VAL A 18 -36.10 0.71 11.79
C VAL A 18 -36.08 -0.44 10.76
N GLY A 19 -37.24 -0.73 10.16
CA GLY A 19 -37.37 -1.60 8.98
C GLY A 19 -37.19 -3.11 9.16
N GLN A 20 -36.88 -3.61 10.36
CA GLN A 20 -36.62 -5.05 10.62
C GLN A 20 -37.56 -5.69 11.66
N GLN A 21 -38.79 -5.17 11.80
CA GLN A 21 -39.68 -5.52 12.91
C GLN A 21 -40.00 -7.03 13.02
N HIS A 22 -40.00 -7.77 11.91
CA HIS A 22 -40.15 -9.23 11.89
C HIS A 22 -39.01 -9.94 12.64
N ILE A 23 -37.77 -9.45 12.51
CA ILE A 23 -36.59 -10.00 13.21
C ILE A 23 -36.59 -9.51 14.65
N VAL A 24 -36.86 -8.22 14.88
CA VAL A 24 -36.94 -7.62 16.23
C VAL A 24 -37.91 -8.41 17.11
N GLN A 25 -39.14 -8.64 16.65
CA GLN A 25 -40.14 -9.37 17.42
C GLN A 25 -39.74 -10.83 17.65
N THR A 26 -39.12 -11.49 16.66
CA THR A 26 -38.68 -12.88 16.81
C THR A 26 -37.58 -13.02 17.86
N LEU A 27 -36.58 -12.13 17.85
CA LEU A 27 -35.49 -12.13 18.83
C LEU A 27 -35.97 -11.70 20.22
N ARG A 28 -36.88 -10.71 20.31
CA ARG A 28 -37.53 -10.32 21.57
C ARG A 28 -38.31 -11.49 22.18
N ASN A 29 -39.13 -12.18 21.38
CA ASN A 29 -39.87 -13.36 21.83
C ASN A 29 -38.95 -14.51 22.29
N ALA A 30 -37.79 -14.69 21.65
CA ALA A 30 -36.79 -15.67 22.04
C ALA A 30 -36.15 -15.33 23.40
N VAL A 31 -35.80 -14.06 23.63
CA VAL A 31 -35.27 -13.59 24.93
C VAL A 31 -36.33 -13.67 26.04
N THR A 32 -37.52 -13.12 25.81
CA THR A 32 -38.58 -13.05 26.83
C THR A 32 -39.13 -14.44 27.20
N GLY A 33 -39.07 -15.40 26.29
CA GLY A 33 -39.46 -16.79 26.55
C GLY A 33 -38.29 -17.75 26.83
N GLU A 34 -37.08 -17.25 27.14
CA GLU A 34 -35.82 -17.99 27.36
C GLU A 34 -35.51 -19.11 26.34
N ARG A 35 -35.93 -18.93 25.07
CA ARG A 35 -35.74 -19.87 23.94
C ARG A 35 -34.76 -19.30 22.91
N VAL A 36 -33.65 -18.77 23.41
CA VAL A 36 -32.54 -18.26 22.60
C VAL A 36 -31.69 -19.46 22.12
N VAL A 37 -31.51 -19.61 20.81
CA VAL A 37 -30.66 -20.68 20.25
C VAL A 37 -29.18 -20.33 20.32
N HIS A 38 -28.32 -21.35 20.17
CA HIS A 38 -26.86 -21.22 20.19
C HIS A 38 -26.26 -20.58 18.93
N ALA A 39 -26.98 -20.56 17.80
CA ALA A 39 -26.44 -20.08 16.54
C ALA A 39 -27.48 -19.36 15.67
N TYR A 40 -27.17 -18.14 15.27
CA TYR A 40 -27.96 -17.28 14.38
C TYR A 40 -27.18 -16.94 13.11
N LEU A 41 -27.89 -16.89 11.99
CA LEU A 41 -27.38 -16.37 10.72
C LEU A 41 -28.17 -15.14 10.30
N PHE A 42 -27.57 -13.97 10.43
CA PHE A 42 -28.14 -12.69 10.01
C PHE A 42 -27.65 -12.36 8.61
N SER A 43 -28.58 -12.29 7.66
CA SER A 43 -28.31 -12.22 6.21
C SER A 43 -29.06 -11.06 5.55
N GLY A 44 -28.66 -10.65 4.33
CA GLY A 44 -29.34 -9.59 3.56
C GLY A 44 -28.51 -8.32 3.37
N PRO A 45 -29.05 -7.23 2.81
CA PRO A 45 -28.28 -6.09 2.30
C PRO A 45 -27.42 -5.33 3.32
N ARG A 46 -26.57 -4.43 2.81
CA ARG A 46 -25.72 -3.54 3.60
C ARG A 46 -26.55 -2.62 4.51
N GLY A 47 -26.06 -2.34 5.72
CA GLY A 47 -26.55 -1.25 6.59
C GLY A 47 -27.97 -1.39 7.14
N THR A 48 -28.67 -2.46 6.82
CA THR A 48 -30.03 -2.84 7.28
C THR A 48 -30.15 -3.17 8.77
N GLY A 49 -29.05 -3.15 9.53
CA GLY A 49 -29.05 -3.31 10.98
C GLY A 49 -28.45 -4.61 11.54
N LYS A 50 -27.91 -5.52 10.71
CA LYS A 50 -27.35 -6.83 11.16
C LYS A 50 -26.50 -6.78 12.42
N THR A 51 -25.36 -6.06 12.39
CA THR A 51 -24.46 -5.92 13.55
C THR A 51 -25.14 -5.22 14.74
N THR A 52 -26.08 -4.32 14.48
CA THR A 52 -26.86 -3.64 15.53
C THR A 52 -27.75 -4.65 16.27
N LEU A 53 -28.52 -5.46 15.54
CA LEU A 53 -29.37 -6.49 16.13
C LEU A 53 -28.55 -7.60 16.82
N ALA A 54 -27.34 -7.90 16.33
CA ALA A 54 -26.42 -8.83 17.01
C ALA A 54 -26.00 -8.28 18.39
N ARG A 55 -25.62 -7.00 18.46
CA ARG A 55 -25.30 -6.31 19.73
C ARG A 55 -26.52 -6.15 20.65
N LEU A 56 -27.72 -5.90 20.10
CA LEU A 56 -28.95 -5.84 20.89
C LEU A 56 -29.30 -7.19 21.50
N LEU A 57 -29.19 -8.29 20.74
CA LEU A 57 -29.35 -9.64 21.26
C LEU A 57 -28.34 -9.94 22.36
N ALA A 58 -27.04 -9.71 22.10
CA ALA A 58 -25.97 -9.91 23.09
C ALA A 58 -26.18 -9.12 24.39
N LYS A 59 -26.72 -7.90 24.28
CA LYS A 59 -27.08 -7.06 25.41
C LYS A 59 -28.34 -7.53 26.14
N ALA A 60 -29.33 -8.05 25.42
CA ALA A 60 -30.60 -8.51 25.98
C ALA A 60 -30.43 -9.82 26.77
N VAL A 61 -29.72 -10.80 26.23
CA VAL A 61 -29.47 -12.09 26.91
C VAL A 61 -28.62 -11.95 28.18
N ASN A 62 -27.77 -10.91 28.23
CA ASN A 62 -26.93 -10.57 29.37
C ASN A 62 -27.47 -9.43 30.25
N CYS A 63 -28.69 -8.95 30.00
CA CYS A 63 -29.28 -7.86 30.76
C CYS A 63 -29.65 -8.31 32.18
N LEU A 64 -29.31 -7.51 33.20
CA LEU A 64 -29.55 -7.82 34.62
C LEU A 64 -30.97 -7.45 35.11
N ASP A 65 -31.82 -6.90 34.25
CA ASP A 65 -33.22 -6.57 34.62
C ASP A 65 -34.03 -7.86 34.83
N GLU A 66 -34.79 -7.96 35.91
CA GLU A 66 -35.53 -9.19 36.26
C GLU A 66 -36.67 -9.46 35.26
N ASP A 67 -37.34 -8.41 34.78
CA ASP A 67 -38.35 -8.55 33.71
C ASP A 67 -37.68 -8.83 32.35
N LEU A 68 -37.92 -10.04 31.83
CA LEU A 68 -37.43 -10.49 30.53
C LEU A 68 -38.07 -9.73 29.34
N ALA A 69 -39.21 -9.05 29.52
CA ALA A 69 -39.85 -8.22 28.49
C ALA A 69 -39.25 -6.80 28.39
N ALA A 70 -38.61 -6.32 29.48
CA ALA A 70 -37.86 -5.07 29.56
C ALA A 70 -36.39 -5.17 29.08
N ARG A 71 -35.90 -6.38 28.75
CA ARG A 71 -34.51 -6.58 28.27
C ARG A 71 -34.36 -6.18 26.78
N PRO A 72 -33.35 -5.36 26.40
CA PRO A 72 -32.31 -4.76 27.22
C PRO A 72 -32.72 -3.41 27.82
N CYS A 73 -32.60 -3.24 29.13
CA CYS A 73 -33.14 -2.09 29.85
C CYS A 73 -32.33 -0.77 29.70
N ASN A 74 -31.12 -0.82 29.13
CA ASN A 74 -30.18 0.31 28.99
C ASN A 74 -29.71 1.01 30.28
N ARG A 75 -30.16 0.58 31.47
CA ARG A 75 -29.78 1.14 32.78
C ARG A 75 -28.81 0.27 33.58
N CYS A 76 -28.81 -1.05 33.41
CA CYS A 76 -27.96 -1.95 34.18
C CYS A 76 -26.49 -1.95 33.68
N ALA A 77 -25.56 -2.35 34.56
CA ALA A 77 -24.12 -2.34 34.30
C ALA A 77 -23.73 -3.03 32.98
N HIS A 78 -24.32 -4.19 32.68
CA HIS A 78 -24.05 -4.92 31.44
C HIS A 78 -24.56 -4.17 30.20
N CYS A 79 -25.76 -3.58 30.27
CA CYS A 79 -26.29 -2.79 29.15
C CYS A 79 -25.41 -1.56 28.86
N THR A 80 -24.97 -0.87 29.91
CA THR A 80 -24.07 0.29 29.83
C THR A 80 -22.72 -0.12 29.24
N ALA A 81 -22.11 -1.20 29.74
CA ALA A 81 -20.85 -1.72 29.23
C ALA A 81 -20.91 -2.15 27.75
N VAL A 82 -22.03 -2.73 27.27
CA VAL A 82 -22.21 -3.05 25.84
C VAL A 82 -22.38 -1.79 25.00
N ASN A 83 -23.13 -0.79 25.47
CA ASN A 83 -23.30 0.49 24.78
C ASN A 83 -21.95 1.24 24.64
N GLU A 84 -21.09 1.13 25.65
CA GLU A 84 -19.75 1.73 25.71
C GLU A 84 -18.66 0.88 25.02
N GLY A 85 -18.98 -0.34 24.57
CA GLY A 85 -18.05 -1.21 23.84
C GLY A 85 -17.00 -1.92 24.71
N ARG A 86 -17.25 -2.05 26.03
CA ARG A 86 -16.31 -2.63 27.02
C ARG A 86 -16.82 -3.90 27.72
N PHE A 87 -17.82 -4.58 27.14
CA PHE A 87 -18.42 -5.78 27.72
C PHE A 87 -17.72 -7.04 27.21
N LEU A 88 -16.90 -7.68 28.07
CA LEU A 88 -15.98 -8.76 27.70
C LEU A 88 -16.65 -10.04 27.15
N ASP A 89 -17.93 -10.28 27.48
CA ASP A 89 -18.68 -11.44 26.98
C ASP A 89 -19.49 -11.13 25.70
N LEU A 90 -19.23 -9.99 25.05
CA LEU A 90 -19.55 -9.73 23.65
C LEU A 90 -18.22 -9.69 22.88
N ILE A 91 -17.96 -10.74 22.12
CA ILE A 91 -16.71 -10.94 21.40
C ILE A 91 -17.00 -10.87 19.90
N GLU A 92 -16.50 -9.84 19.24
CA GLU A 92 -16.62 -9.72 17.78
C GLU A 92 -15.36 -10.30 17.13
N ILE A 93 -15.50 -11.33 16.29
CA ILE A 93 -14.44 -12.14 15.70
C ILE A 93 -14.34 -11.83 14.20
N ASP A 94 -13.17 -11.43 13.72
CA ASP A 94 -12.97 -11.20 12.28
C ASP A 94 -12.87 -12.55 11.52
N ALA A 95 -13.76 -12.79 10.55
CA ALA A 95 -13.76 -14.00 9.73
C ALA A 95 -12.46 -14.17 8.92
N ALA A 96 -11.91 -13.06 8.42
CA ALA A 96 -10.70 -13.04 7.62
C ALA A 96 -9.42 -13.10 8.48
N SER A 97 -9.53 -13.00 9.81
CA SER A 97 -8.39 -13.18 10.74
C SER A 97 -8.22 -14.59 11.28
N ASN A 98 -9.16 -15.51 11.04
CA ASN A 98 -9.17 -16.86 11.64
C ASN A 98 -9.16 -17.94 10.54
N THR A 99 -8.29 -17.79 9.54
CA THR A 99 -8.33 -18.61 8.31
C THR A 99 -7.57 -19.93 8.39
N SER A 100 -6.64 -20.10 9.34
CA SER A 100 -5.93 -21.38 9.55
C SER A 100 -6.71 -22.33 10.46
N VAL A 101 -6.31 -23.61 10.48
CA VAL A 101 -6.93 -24.62 11.37
C VAL A 101 -6.53 -24.33 12.82
N GLU A 102 -5.33 -23.81 13.04
CA GLU A 102 -4.75 -23.45 14.32
C GLU A 102 -5.48 -22.24 14.94
N ASP A 103 -5.71 -21.16 14.18
CA ASP A 103 -6.49 -20.00 14.67
C ASP A 103 -7.88 -20.43 15.17
N VAL A 104 -8.53 -21.37 14.46
CA VAL A 104 -9.86 -21.89 14.84
C VAL A 104 -9.81 -22.89 16.00
N ARG A 105 -8.73 -23.67 16.18
CA ARG A 105 -8.53 -24.46 17.41
C ARG A 105 -8.41 -23.54 18.62
N ASP A 106 -7.58 -22.51 18.50
CA ASP A 106 -7.41 -21.47 19.51
C ASP A 106 -8.74 -20.78 19.86
N LEU A 107 -9.55 -20.47 18.85
CA LEU A 107 -10.88 -19.88 19.01
C LEU A 107 -11.86 -20.85 19.68
N ARG A 108 -11.91 -22.11 19.24
CA ARG A 108 -12.73 -23.20 19.83
C ARG A 108 -12.38 -23.40 21.31
N ASP A 109 -11.10 -23.40 21.64
CA ASP A 109 -10.65 -23.64 23.00
C ASP A 109 -10.94 -22.41 23.88
N LYS A 110 -10.91 -21.19 23.32
CA LYS A 110 -11.42 -19.96 23.95
C LYS A 110 -12.96 -19.95 24.14
N ILE A 111 -13.71 -20.61 23.25
CA ILE A 111 -15.17 -20.77 23.35
C ILE A 111 -15.60 -21.64 24.54
N ASN A 112 -14.80 -22.64 24.90
CA ASN A 112 -15.11 -23.56 25.99
C ASN A 112 -15.09 -22.91 27.39
N PHE A 113 -14.36 -21.80 27.59
CA PHE A 113 -14.36 -21.08 28.87
C PHE A 113 -15.71 -20.38 29.12
N SER A 114 -16.18 -20.42 30.37
CA SER A 114 -17.39 -19.73 30.84
C SER A 114 -17.35 -18.21 30.62
N PRO A 115 -18.50 -17.52 30.65
CA PRO A 115 -18.55 -16.06 30.68
C PRO A 115 -17.78 -15.48 31.88
N ASN A 116 -17.34 -14.23 31.74
CA ASN A 116 -16.63 -13.48 32.78
C ASN A 116 -17.59 -12.78 33.75
N GLN A 117 -18.73 -12.30 33.22
CA GLN A 117 -19.74 -11.50 33.93
C GLN A 117 -21.17 -11.72 33.39
N GLY A 118 -21.33 -12.13 32.13
CA GLY A 118 -22.64 -12.41 31.52
C GLY A 118 -23.26 -13.77 31.88
N LYS A 119 -24.53 -13.98 31.50
CA LYS A 119 -25.17 -15.31 31.42
C LYS A 119 -24.69 -16.08 30.17
N TYR A 120 -24.35 -15.36 29.11
CA TYR A 120 -23.88 -15.91 27.83
C TYR A 120 -22.68 -15.15 27.28
N LYS A 121 -21.75 -15.87 26.65
CA LYS A 121 -20.66 -15.34 25.84
C LYS A 121 -21.08 -15.35 24.38
N VAL A 122 -21.20 -14.16 23.78
CA VAL A 122 -21.85 -13.95 22.48
C VAL A 122 -20.82 -13.53 21.43
N TYR A 123 -20.77 -14.29 20.35
CA TYR A 123 -19.76 -14.23 19.30
C TYR A 123 -20.35 -13.70 17.98
N VAL A 124 -19.81 -12.59 17.44
CA VAL A 124 -20.35 -11.91 16.25
C VAL A 124 -19.27 -11.77 15.16
N VAL A 125 -19.55 -11.99 13.88
CA VAL A 125 -18.51 -12.16 12.84
C VAL A 125 -18.54 -11.11 11.69
N ASP A 126 -17.41 -10.44 11.35
CA ASP A 126 -17.24 -9.34 10.32
C ASP A 126 -15.75 -9.26 9.74
N GLU A 127 -15.30 -8.24 8.94
CA GLU A 127 -13.99 -8.25 8.13
C GLU A 127 -13.19 -6.85 7.91
N CYS A 128 -12.18 -6.64 6.97
CA CYS A 128 -10.98 -5.64 6.98
C CYS A 128 -10.73 -4.40 5.94
N PHE A 129 -9.56 -3.62 6.01
CA PHE A 129 -8.86 -2.31 5.42
C PHE A 129 -9.49 -0.83 5.22
N ARG A 130 -8.82 0.36 5.33
CA ARG A 130 -9.48 1.75 5.27
C ARG A 130 -10.02 2.33 3.92
N TYR A 131 -10.88 3.39 3.93
CA TYR A 131 -11.49 4.07 2.73
C TYR A 131 -10.49 4.81 1.84
N GLU A 132 -9.70 5.71 2.44
CA GLU A 132 -8.76 6.62 1.75
C GLU A 132 -7.41 5.96 1.44
N ASP A 133 -7.34 4.63 1.51
CA ASP A 133 -6.18 3.89 1.02
C ASP A 133 -6.29 3.81 -0.51
N LEU A 134 -5.35 4.47 -1.19
CA LEU A 134 -5.32 4.54 -2.64
C LEU A 134 -4.87 3.20 -3.24
N ILE A 135 -5.67 2.62 -4.13
CA ILE A 135 -5.25 1.48 -4.94
C ILE A 135 -4.66 1.99 -6.25
N THR A 136 -3.59 1.34 -6.72
CA THR A 136 -3.02 1.62 -8.04
C THR A 136 -3.74 0.80 -9.10
N LEU A 137 -4.35 1.47 -10.06
CA LEU A 137 -5.04 0.86 -11.18
C LEU A 137 -4.05 0.38 -12.25
N ALA A 138 -4.51 -0.44 -13.19
CA ALA A 138 -3.70 -1.01 -14.27
C ALA A 138 -3.03 0.05 -15.17
N ASP A 139 -3.63 1.23 -15.30
CA ASP A 139 -3.09 2.39 -16.04
C ASP A 139 -2.05 3.21 -15.24
N GLY A 140 -1.71 2.79 -14.01
CA GLY A 140 -0.84 3.52 -13.07
C GLY A 140 -1.53 4.68 -12.35
N SER A 141 -2.79 4.99 -12.66
CA SER A 141 -3.59 5.97 -11.92
C SER A 141 -3.97 5.43 -10.53
N LYS A 142 -4.50 6.30 -9.66
CA LYS A 142 -4.75 5.95 -8.25
C LYS A 142 -6.13 6.39 -7.82
N MET A 143 -6.87 5.47 -7.23
CA MET A 143 -8.24 5.69 -6.78
C MET A 143 -8.41 5.21 -5.34
N PRO A 144 -9.11 5.95 -4.45
CA PRO A 144 -9.43 5.45 -3.11
C PRO A 144 -10.18 4.13 -3.19
N ILE A 145 -9.75 3.12 -2.41
CA ILE A 145 -10.42 1.82 -2.35
C ILE A 145 -11.90 1.99 -1.98
N GLY A 146 -12.23 2.98 -1.14
CA GLY A 146 -13.60 3.35 -0.83
C GLY A 146 -14.44 3.71 -2.06
N LYS A 147 -13.87 4.46 -3.02
CA LYS A 147 -14.57 4.82 -4.27
C LYS A 147 -14.76 3.61 -5.18
N ILE A 148 -13.73 2.78 -5.34
CA ILE A 148 -13.80 1.51 -6.11
C ILE A 148 -14.90 0.62 -5.53
N VAL A 149 -14.89 0.43 -4.21
CA VAL A 149 -15.79 -0.46 -3.49
C VAL A 149 -17.23 0.02 -3.44
N GLU A 150 -17.48 1.30 -3.15
CA GLU A 150 -18.84 1.79 -2.92
C GLU A 150 -19.61 2.07 -4.21
N ALA A 151 -18.90 2.51 -5.27
CA ALA A 151 -19.49 2.61 -6.60
C ALA A 151 -19.43 1.27 -7.38
N GLY A 152 -18.84 0.23 -6.81
CA GLY A 152 -18.78 -1.12 -7.39
C GLY A 152 -18.08 -1.18 -8.74
N LEU A 153 -17.00 -0.41 -8.91
CA LEU A 153 -16.40 -0.14 -10.21
C LEU A 153 -15.63 -1.35 -10.74
N ASN A 154 -16.03 -1.86 -11.91
CA ASN A 154 -15.28 -2.89 -12.64
C ASN A 154 -13.99 -2.28 -13.22
N VAL A 155 -12.96 -2.16 -12.39
CA VAL A 155 -11.63 -1.66 -12.75
C VAL A 155 -10.62 -2.80 -12.77
N GLU A 156 -9.57 -2.63 -13.58
CA GLU A 156 -8.35 -3.42 -13.46
C GLU A 156 -7.38 -2.73 -12.50
N VAL A 157 -6.84 -3.50 -11.57
CA VAL A 157 -5.77 -3.08 -10.66
C VAL A 157 -4.42 -3.57 -11.16
N LEU A 158 -3.36 -2.89 -10.76
CA LEU A 158 -2.02 -3.39 -11.02
C LEU A 158 -1.68 -4.47 -9.99
N SER A 159 -1.17 -5.59 -10.50
CA SER A 159 -0.91 -6.82 -9.76
C SER A 159 0.47 -7.37 -10.14
N TYR A 160 1.11 -8.14 -9.25
CA TYR A 160 2.44 -8.72 -9.49
C TYR A 160 2.38 -10.25 -9.53
N ASN A 161 2.71 -10.83 -10.69
CA ASN A 161 2.60 -12.27 -10.92
C ASN A 161 3.86 -12.99 -10.41
N GLU A 162 3.72 -13.68 -9.28
CA GLU A 162 4.80 -14.37 -8.57
C GLU A 162 5.45 -15.51 -9.37
N HIS A 163 4.79 -16.02 -10.42
CA HIS A 163 5.31 -17.12 -11.27
C HIS A 163 5.95 -16.62 -12.56
N LEU A 164 5.52 -15.44 -13.04
CA LEU A 164 6.00 -14.83 -14.29
C LEU A 164 6.96 -13.65 -14.06
N HIS A 165 7.28 -13.35 -12.80
CA HIS A 165 8.19 -12.28 -12.36
C HIS A 165 7.95 -10.93 -13.05
N LYS A 166 6.69 -10.50 -13.08
CA LYS A 166 6.28 -9.27 -13.78
C LYS A 166 5.04 -8.63 -13.16
N LEU A 167 4.84 -7.35 -13.43
CA LEU A 167 3.55 -6.68 -13.27
C LEU A 167 2.58 -7.08 -14.39
N GLU A 168 1.30 -7.29 -14.05
CA GLU A 168 0.21 -7.47 -15.03
C GLU A 168 -1.11 -6.86 -14.52
N PRO A 169 -2.01 -6.43 -15.42
CA PRO A 169 -3.36 -6.01 -15.04
C PRO A 169 -4.19 -7.21 -14.58
N LYS A 170 -5.01 -7.01 -13.54
CA LYS A 170 -6.04 -7.97 -13.13
C LYS A 170 -7.36 -7.26 -12.79
N PRO A 171 -8.52 -7.76 -13.25
CA PRO A 171 -9.80 -7.17 -12.89
C PRO A 171 -10.15 -7.42 -11.41
N VAL A 172 -10.76 -6.41 -10.79
CA VAL A 172 -11.43 -6.56 -9.49
C VAL A 172 -12.73 -7.32 -9.69
N VAL A 173 -12.86 -8.49 -9.05
CA VAL A 173 -14.02 -9.37 -9.16
C VAL A 173 -14.99 -9.24 -7.97
N ARG A 174 -14.60 -8.55 -6.90
CA ARG A 174 -15.45 -8.32 -5.73
C ARG A 174 -15.12 -7.03 -4.99
N HIS A 175 -16.17 -6.40 -4.46
CA HIS A 175 -16.11 -5.17 -3.68
C HIS A 175 -16.65 -5.42 -2.26
N MET A 176 -15.97 -4.91 -1.24
CA MET A 176 -16.23 -5.28 0.16
C MET A 176 -16.10 -4.07 1.09
N ARG A 177 -17.05 -3.82 2.01
CA ARG A 177 -16.96 -2.74 3.05
C ARG A 177 -17.53 -3.19 4.40
N LYS A 178 -16.80 -2.90 5.47
CA LYS A 178 -16.53 -3.79 6.63
C LYS A 178 -16.16 -2.95 7.90
N GLN A 179 -15.99 -3.52 9.10
CA GLN A 179 -15.53 -2.78 10.32
C GLN A 179 -14.32 -3.47 11.00
N PRO A 180 -13.27 -2.73 11.42
CA PRO A 180 -12.02 -3.35 11.86
C PRO A 180 -12.17 -3.99 13.26
N GLN A 181 -11.84 -5.28 13.37
CA GLN A 181 -12.01 -6.06 14.60
C GLN A 181 -10.69 -6.56 15.23
N SER A 182 -9.55 -6.34 14.58
CA SER A 182 -8.22 -6.50 15.17
C SER A 182 -7.54 -5.12 15.35
N PRO A 183 -6.53 -4.99 16.25
CA PRO A 183 -5.79 -3.74 16.41
C PRO A 183 -5.24 -3.26 15.07
N THR A 184 -5.42 -1.97 14.76
CA THR A 184 -4.79 -1.36 13.60
C THR A 184 -3.44 -0.76 13.95
N ILE A 185 -2.48 -0.98 13.09
CA ILE A 185 -1.17 -0.32 13.13
C ILE A 185 -1.05 0.61 11.92
N ARG A 186 -0.43 1.77 12.13
CA ARG A 186 0.12 2.55 11.03
C ARG A 186 1.56 2.06 10.85
N ILE A 187 1.87 1.56 9.66
CA ILE A 187 3.24 1.30 9.23
C ILE A 187 3.67 2.50 8.40
N THR A 188 4.74 3.17 8.80
CA THR A 188 5.34 4.31 8.09
C THR A 188 6.62 3.87 7.40
N PHE A 189 6.80 4.29 6.15
CA PHE A 189 7.88 3.83 5.27
C PHE A 189 8.91 4.94 4.98
N ASP A 190 10.08 4.54 4.48
CA ASP A 190 11.23 5.42 4.14
C ASP A 190 10.93 6.65 3.26
N ASN A 191 9.89 6.57 2.46
CA ASN A 191 9.39 7.61 1.56
C ASN A 191 8.33 8.54 2.21
N ASN A 192 8.18 8.49 3.53
CA ASN A 192 7.21 9.23 4.35
C ASN A 192 5.73 8.93 4.08
N ARG A 193 5.40 7.90 3.30
CA ARG A 193 4.02 7.39 3.27
C ARG A 193 3.76 6.46 4.43
N ALA A 194 2.48 6.31 4.76
CA ALA A 194 2.02 5.35 5.74
C ALA A 194 0.74 4.65 5.28
N LEU A 195 0.68 3.35 5.54
CA LEU A 195 -0.49 2.49 5.34
C LEU A 195 -1.04 2.07 6.70
N VAL A 196 -2.37 2.01 6.83
CA VAL A 196 -3.01 1.67 8.12
C VAL A 196 -3.92 0.46 7.95
N CYS A 197 -3.39 -0.69 8.33
CA CYS A 197 -4.04 -1.99 8.21
C CYS A 197 -4.26 -2.64 9.58
N THR A 198 -4.94 -3.77 9.60
CA THR A 198 -5.00 -4.66 10.76
C THR A 198 -3.69 -5.45 10.88
N ILE A 199 -3.27 -5.79 12.10
CA ILE A 199 -2.02 -6.55 12.36
C ILE A 199 -1.90 -7.88 11.59
N ASN A 200 -3.00 -8.48 11.16
CA ASN A 200 -3.01 -9.74 10.40
C ASN A 200 -2.80 -9.56 8.89
N HIS A 201 -2.77 -8.32 8.39
CA HIS A 201 -2.74 -8.07 6.95
C HIS A 201 -1.39 -8.47 6.32
N LYS A 202 -1.39 -9.13 5.16
CA LYS A 202 -0.16 -9.69 4.57
C LYS A 202 0.57 -8.72 3.64
N PHE A 203 1.84 -8.49 3.96
CA PHE A 203 2.81 -7.78 3.14
C PHE A 203 3.75 -8.79 2.46
N TYR A 204 4.19 -8.46 1.26
CA TYR A 204 5.24 -9.19 0.58
C TYR A 204 6.61 -8.58 0.86
N THR A 205 7.64 -9.41 1.03
CA THR A 205 9.02 -9.03 1.35
C THR A 205 10.01 -9.86 0.49
N PRO A 206 11.29 -9.45 0.40
CA PRO A 206 12.35 -10.28 -0.20
C PRO A 206 12.49 -11.69 0.40
N ASN A 207 12.03 -11.89 1.64
CA ASN A 207 12.10 -13.18 2.34
C ASN A 207 10.75 -13.93 2.38
N GLY A 208 9.76 -13.53 1.58
CA GLY A 208 8.42 -14.12 1.54
C GLY A 208 7.33 -13.21 2.12
N GLN A 209 6.18 -13.80 2.51
CA GLN A 209 5.05 -13.05 3.08
C GLN A 209 5.15 -12.96 4.61
N LEU A 210 4.93 -11.75 5.16
CA LEU A 210 4.80 -11.51 6.61
C LEU A 210 3.48 -10.80 6.93
N ARG A 211 2.90 -11.05 8.10
CA ARG A 211 1.76 -10.25 8.60
C ARG A 211 2.25 -8.88 9.06
N ALA A 212 1.37 -7.89 9.02
CA ALA A 212 1.66 -6.51 9.38
C ALA A 212 2.26 -6.35 10.80
N GLY A 213 1.78 -7.16 11.76
CA GLY A 213 2.28 -7.22 13.14
C GLY A 213 3.46 -8.17 13.37
N GLU A 214 3.98 -8.79 12.31
CA GLU A 214 5.24 -9.57 12.28
C GLU A 214 6.38 -8.77 11.60
N LEU A 215 6.08 -7.56 11.11
CA LEU A 215 7.07 -6.63 10.56
C LEU A 215 7.80 -5.87 11.69
N ASP A 216 9.11 -5.72 11.55
CA ASP A 216 9.96 -4.86 12.38
C ASP A 216 10.45 -3.62 11.62
N VAL A 217 10.85 -2.60 12.37
CA VAL A 217 11.58 -1.43 11.83
C VAL A 217 12.91 -1.89 11.23
N GLY A 218 13.16 -1.49 9.98
CA GLY A 218 14.31 -1.92 9.19
C GLY A 218 14.04 -3.06 8.21
N GLN A 219 12.89 -3.76 8.31
CA GLN A 219 12.51 -4.76 7.31
C GLN A 219 12.10 -4.10 5.98
N PHE A 220 12.30 -4.83 4.88
CA PHE A 220 11.92 -4.42 3.52
C PHE A 220 10.57 -5.04 3.12
N VAL A 221 9.66 -4.23 2.56
CA VAL A 221 8.45 -4.71 1.87
C VAL A 221 8.53 -4.39 0.37
N TYR A 222 7.93 -5.22 -0.47
CA TYR A 222 7.77 -4.93 -1.90
C TYR A 222 6.72 -3.84 -2.13
N ALA A 223 6.92 -3.03 -3.15
CA ALA A 223 6.07 -1.91 -3.49
C ALA A 223 6.18 -1.50 -4.96
N ASN A 224 5.06 -1.09 -5.55
CA ASN A 224 4.96 -0.35 -6.81
C ASN A 224 4.92 1.15 -6.50
N TYR A 225 5.98 1.64 -5.87
CA TYR A 225 6.20 3.08 -5.91
C TYR A 225 6.66 3.45 -7.32
N GLU A 226 6.45 4.72 -7.62
CA GLU A 226 7.41 5.55 -8.35
C GLU A 226 8.85 5.55 -7.77
N SER A 227 9.27 4.56 -6.98
CA SER A 227 10.60 4.49 -6.39
C SER A 227 11.57 3.92 -7.40
N ILE A 228 12.82 4.01 -7.00
CA ILE A 228 13.98 3.73 -7.82
C ILE A 228 14.45 2.35 -7.35
N THR A 229 14.35 1.32 -8.18
CA THR A 229 14.87 -0.02 -7.84
C THR A 229 16.36 0.08 -7.53
N GLN A 230 16.96 -0.86 -6.79
CA GLN A 230 18.38 -0.75 -6.43
C GLN A 230 19.28 -0.76 -7.69
N GLN A 231 18.86 -1.43 -8.76
CA GLN A 231 19.47 -1.31 -10.10
C GLN A 231 19.41 0.13 -10.62
N GLN A 232 18.21 0.71 -10.69
CA GLN A 232 18.02 2.10 -11.15
C GLN A 232 18.79 3.10 -10.28
N LEU A 233 18.85 2.87 -8.96
CA LEU A 233 19.53 3.74 -8.00
C LEU A 233 21.04 3.66 -8.19
N SER A 234 21.55 2.45 -8.48
CA SER A 234 22.95 2.23 -8.87
C SER A 234 23.32 2.96 -10.15
N VAL A 235 22.45 2.92 -11.18
CA VAL A 235 22.67 3.64 -12.45
C VAL A 235 22.63 5.15 -12.24
N ILE A 236 21.73 5.65 -11.38
CA ILE A 236 21.66 7.07 -11.04
C ILE A 236 22.88 7.51 -10.23
N ALA A 237 23.28 6.75 -9.22
CA ALA A 237 24.43 7.06 -8.39
C ALA A 237 25.74 7.05 -9.20
N GLY A 238 25.94 6.02 -10.02
CA GLY A 238 27.10 5.89 -10.92
C GLY A 238 27.11 6.97 -12.02
N SER A 239 25.98 7.23 -12.69
CA SER A 239 25.91 8.28 -13.72
C SER A 239 26.11 9.68 -13.12
N ALA A 240 25.66 9.93 -11.89
CA ALA A 240 25.89 11.21 -11.22
C ALA A 240 27.35 11.40 -10.77
N LEU A 241 28.14 10.32 -10.65
CA LEU A 241 29.60 10.41 -10.52
C LEU A 241 30.27 10.70 -11.88
N GLY A 242 29.80 10.07 -12.96
CA GLY A 242 30.24 10.30 -14.34
C GLY A 242 29.56 11.47 -15.07
N ASP A 243 29.14 11.20 -16.32
CA ASP A 243 28.63 12.18 -17.31
C ASP A 243 27.25 12.78 -16.98
N GLY A 244 26.57 12.25 -15.97
CA GLY A 244 25.25 12.68 -15.54
C GLY A 244 25.29 13.79 -14.48
N HIS A 245 24.25 14.63 -14.47
CA HIS A 245 24.01 15.59 -13.40
C HIS A 245 22.63 15.40 -12.77
N LEU A 246 22.52 15.71 -11.48
CA LEU A 246 21.23 15.75 -10.78
C LEU A 246 20.72 17.18 -10.77
N ALA A 247 19.47 17.39 -11.17
CA ALA A 247 18.85 18.72 -11.23
C ALA A 247 17.60 18.78 -10.34
N LEU A 248 17.59 19.69 -9.36
CA LEU A 248 16.41 19.98 -8.54
C LEU A 248 15.25 20.54 -9.39
N THR A 249 14.03 20.28 -8.95
CA THR A 249 12.79 20.70 -9.62
C THR A 249 11.82 21.35 -8.64
N GLY A 250 11.06 22.35 -9.11
CA GLY A 250 9.97 23.00 -8.38
C GLY A 250 10.35 23.44 -6.96
N SER A 251 9.66 22.87 -5.97
CA SER A 251 9.84 23.15 -4.52
C SER A 251 11.16 22.68 -3.91
N LYS A 252 12.14 22.25 -4.72
CA LYS A 252 13.40 21.61 -4.31
C LYS A 252 13.24 20.29 -3.53
N MET A 253 12.01 19.75 -3.42
CA MET A 253 11.72 18.46 -2.78
C MET A 253 11.87 17.25 -3.73
N ARG A 254 12.16 17.49 -5.01
CA ARG A 254 12.36 16.45 -6.06
C ARG A 254 13.51 16.86 -6.96
N ALA A 255 14.24 15.89 -7.49
CA ALA A 255 15.27 16.08 -8.50
C ALA A 255 15.14 15.05 -9.62
N ARG A 256 15.80 15.27 -10.75
CA ARG A 256 15.92 14.33 -11.88
C ARG A 256 17.39 14.08 -12.21
N LEU A 257 17.71 12.90 -12.73
CA LEU A 257 18.97 12.67 -13.42
C LEU A 257 18.83 13.16 -14.86
N CYS A 258 19.83 13.90 -15.35
CA CYS A 258 19.99 14.26 -16.75
C CYS A 258 21.28 13.62 -17.25
N ILE A 259 21.22 12.81 -18.33
CA ILE A 259 22.38 12.19 -18.96
C ILE A 259 22.52 12.77 -20.37
N THR A 260 23.75 13.11 -20.76
CA THR A 260 24.11 13.50 -22.13
C THR A 260 25.23 12.60 -22.60
N GLN A 261 25.16 12.08 -23.83
CA GLN A 261 26.17 11.19 -24.42
C GLN A 261 26.44 11.56 -25.88
N GLY A 262 27.65 11.30 -26.37
CA GLY A 262 28.03 11.52 -27.76
C GLY A 262 27.37 10.52 -28.71
N ILE A 263 27.27 10.84 -30.01
CA ILE A 263 26.63 9.99 -31.03
C ILE A 263 27.19 8.54 -31.00
N MET A 264 28.50 8.39 -30.82
CA MET A 264 29.19 7.09 -30.80
C MET A 264 28.84 6.21 -29.59
N GLN A 265 28.17 6.75 -28.57
CA GLN A 265 27.78 6.05 -27.34
C GLN A 265 26.26 5.86 -27.26
N LYS A 266 25.53 5.93 -28.39
CA LYS A 266 24.07 5.73 -28.43
C LYS A 266 23.64 4.38 -27.84
N GLU A 267 24.31 3.29 -28.21
CA GLU A 267 24.03 1.94 -27.67
C GLU A 267 24.26 1.86 -26.15
N TYR A 268 25.27 2.58 -25.63
CA TYR A 268 25.53 2.66 -24.19
C TYR A 268 24.48 3.51 -23.46
N LEU A 269 24.00 4.59 -24.10
CA LEU A 269 22.87 5.37 -23.59
C LEU A 269 21.58 4.54 -23.58
N ASP A 270 21.34 3.73 -24.61
CA ASP A 270 20.18 2.82 -24.69
C ASP A 270 20.25 1.73 -23.62
N TYR A 271 21.44 1.20 -23.32
CA TYR A 271 21.65 0.33 -22.15
C TYR A 271 21.31 1.04 -20.83
N LYS A 272 21.77 2.28 -20.60
CA LYS A 272 21.35 3.06 -19.41
C LYS A 272 19.83 3.29 -19.39
N VAL A 273 19.20 3.56 -20.53
CA VAL A 273 17.73 3.72 -20.65
C VAL A 273 17.00 2.43 -20.31
N GLN A 274 17.49 1.26 -20.76
CA GLN A 274 16.92 -0.04 -20.41
C GLN A 274 16.99 -0.30 -18.89
N LEU A 275 18.15 -0.07 -18.26
CA LEU A 275 18.30 -0.23 -16.81
C LEU A 275 17.47 0.78 -16.00
N LEU A 276 17.22 1.99 -16.54
CA LEU A 276 16.39 3.02 -15.92
C LEU A 276 14.88 2.78 -16.12
N GLY A 277 14.47 2.06 -17.16
CA GLY A 277 13.10 1.59 -17.39
C GLY A 277 12.03 2.69 -17.22
N ASN A 278 11.09 2.43 -16.31
CA ASN A 278 9.95 3.31 -16.00
C ASN A 278 10.32 4.70 -15.43
N LEU A 279 11.59 4.98 -15.14
CA LEU A 279 12.04 6.31 -14.73
C LEU A 279 12.33 7.26 -15.90
N VAL A 280 12.39 6.78 -17.14
CA VAL A 280 12.74 7.62 -18.30
C VAL A 280 11.56 8.52 -18.69
N GLU A 281 11.72 9.85 -18.58
CA GLU A 281 10.65 10.84 -18.83
C GLU A 281 10.35 11.03 -20.33
N THR A 282 11.39 10.89 -21.16
CA THR A 282 11.33 11.01 -22.62
C THR A 282 12.40 10.11 -23.23
N LEU A 283 12.12 9.43 -24.35
CA LEU A 283 13.13 8.69 -25.10
C LEU A 283 14.34 9.57 -25.49
N PRO A 284 15.54 9.01 -25.69
CA PRO A 284 16.75 9.77 -26.01
C PRO A 284 16.58 10.73 -27.20
N THR A 285 16.62 12.03 -26.91
CA THR A 285 16.46 13.10 -27.90
C THR A 285 17.81 13.48 -28.50
N TYR A 286 17.89 13.60 -29.83
CA TYR A 286 19.08 14.12 -30.50
C TYR A 286 19.10 15.65 -30.44
N GLN A 287 20.23 16.22 -30.03
CA GLN A 287 20.47 17.66 -29.99
C GLN A 287 21.72 18.02 -30.79
N ASN A 288 21.62 19.05 -31.62
CA ASN A 288 22.72 19.62 -32.38
C ASN A 288 22.97 21.06 -31.92
N TYR A 289 24.24 21.44 -31.78
CA TYR A 289 24.67 22.74 -31.24
C TYR A 289 25.45 23.52 -32.32
N PRO A 290 24.76 24.10 -33.32
CA PRO A 290 25.41 24.88 -34.37
C PRO A 290 26.16 26.08 -33.77
N GLY A 291 27.46 26.19 -34.05
CA GLY A 291 28.32 27.28 -33.59
C GLY A 291 29.44 26.88 -32.62
N THR A 292 29.52 25.62 -32.16
CA THR A 292 30.69 25.13 -31.41
C THR A 292 31.67 24.36 -32.31
N PHE A 293 32.95 24.30 -31.92
CA PHE A 293 33.97 23.51 -32.63
C PHE A 293 33.72 21.99 -32.61
N SER A 294 32.72 21.50 -31.87
CA SER A 294 32.23 20.12 -31.97
C SER A 294 31.12 20.03 -33.00
N THR A 295 31.45 19.50 -34.20
CA THR A 295 30.47 19.11 -35.22
C THR A 295 29.66 17.86 -34.84
N LYS A 296 29.87 17.31 -33.63
CA LYS A 296 29.19 16.13 -33.11
C LYS A 296 28.06 16.55 -32.17
N GLY A 297 26.83 16.31 -32.59
CA GLY A 297 25.65 16.40 -31.72
C GLY A 297 25.66 15.35 -30.60
N THR A 298 24.68 15.44 -29.71
CA THR A 298 24.59 14.61 -28.50
C THR A 298 23.19 14.05 -28.34
N TYR A 299 23.08 12.85 -27.78
CA TYR A 299 21.81 12.35 -27.28
C TYR A 299 21.62 12.76 -25.82
N ARG A 300 20.44 13.26 -25.48
CA ARG A 300 20.05 13.64 -24.12
C ARG A 300 18.81 12.87 -23.68
N VAL A 301 18.86 12.36 -22.46
CA VAL A 301 17.74 11.73 -21.75
C VAL A 301 17.61 12.35 -20.37
N SER A 302 16.43 12.28 -19.77
CA SER A 302 16.20 12.71 -18.38
C SER A 302 15.26 11.74 -17.70
N THR A 303 15.46 11.53 -16.40
CA THR A 303 14.47 10.82 -15.60
C THR A 303 13.32 11.74 -15.24
N VAL A 304 12.18 11.15 -14.93
CA VAL A 304 11.12 11.83 -14.18
C VAL A 304 11.67 12.32 -12.85
N SER A 305 11.11 13.40 -12.30
CA SER A 305 11.57 13.92 -11.00
C SER A 305 11.11 13.03 -9.84
N ARG A 306 12.01 12.77 -8.88
CA ARG A 306 11.79 11.89 -7.71
C ARG A 306 12.38 12.50 -6.42
N PRO A 307 11.78 12.28 -5.24
CA PRO A 307 12.39 12.66 -3.95
C PRO A 307 13.70 11.94 -3.64
N GLN A 308 13.85 10.66 -4.02
CA GLN A 308 15.06 9.87 -3.78
C GLN A 308 16.28 10.46 -4.51
N ILE A 309 16.09 10.99 -5.73
CA ILE A 309 17.16 11.71 -6.46
C ILE A 309 17.49 13.04 -5.75
N ALA A 310 16.53 13.66 -5.05
CA ALA A 310 16.79 14.85 -4.23
C ALA A 310 17.52 14.53 -2.91
N GLU A 311 17.55 13.28 -2.46
CA GLU A 311 18.45 12.82 -1.40
C GLU A 311 19.88 12.70 -1.92
N LEU A 312 20.10 11.93 -3.00
CA LEU A 312 21.40 11.85 -3.66
C LEU A 312 21.94 13.24 -4.06
N HIS A 313 21.07 14.16 -4.51
CA HIS A 313 21.46 15.54 -4.78
C HIS A 313 21.92 16.29 -3.52
N ARG A 314 21.28 16.10 -2.36
CA ARG A 314 21.70 16.78 -1.12
C ARG A 314 23.05 16.26 -0.63
N GLU A 315 23.34 14.98 -0.84
CA GLU A 315 24.60 14.34 -0.46
C GLU A 315 25.76 14.68 -1.42
N LEU A 316 25.47 14.75 -2.73
CA LEU A 316 26.46 15.02 -3.77
C LEU A 316 26.64 16.52 -4.07
N TYR A 317 25.66 17.38 -3.74
CA TYR A 317 25.72 18.84 -3.96
C TYR A 317 25.33 19.64 -2.69
N PRO A 318 25.97 19.40 -1.52
CA PRO A 318 25.57 20.00 -0.24
C PRO A 318 25.60 21.53 -0.24
N ASN A 319 26.51 22.13 -1.02
CA ASN A 319 26.61 23.59 -1.24
C ASN A 319 26.40 23.96 -2.72
N GLY A 320 25.60 23.19 -3.47
CA GLY A 320 25.33 23.42 -4.90
C GLY A 320 26.45 23.01 -5.86
N HIS A 321 27.64 22.68 -5.35
CA HIS A 321 28.77 22.14 -6.12
C HIS A 321 28.95 20.64 -5.83
N LYS A 322 29.31 19.87 -6.87
CA LYS A 322 29.57 18.42 -6.80
C LYS A 322 30.69 18.16 -5.78
N ARG A 323 30.42 17.32 -4.77
CA ARG A 323 31.32 16.95 -3.66
C ARG A 323 31.17 15.48 -3.33
N ILE A 324 32.28 14.75 -3.22
CA ILE A 324 32.26 13.36 -2.78
C ILE A 324 32.21 13.30 -1.26
N THR A 325 31.45 12.33 -0.72
CA THR A 325 31.38 12.06 0.71
C THR A 325 31.45 10.56 0.94
N GLN A 326 31.96 10.12 2.10
CA GLN A 326 31.99 8.71 2.46
C GLN A 326 30.57 8.10 2.48
N VAL A 327 29.58 8.86 2.94
CA VAL A 327 28.16 8.46 2.93
C VAL A 327 27.67 8.15 1.51
N TYR A 328 28.01 8.98 0.51
CA TYR A 328 27.66 8.74 -0.87
C TYR A 328 28.40 7.52 -1.45
N LEU A 329 29.72 7.42 -1.20
CA LEU A 329 30.55 6.31 -1.67
C LEU A 329 30.07 4.95 -1.11
N GLU A 330 29.63 4.92 0.16
CA GLU A 330 29.11 3.69 0.77
C GLU A 330 27.79 3.20 0.16
N LYS A 331 26.96 4.08 -0.43
CA LYS A 331 25.74 3.68 -1.16
C LYS A 331 26.02 3.04 -2.53
N THR A 332 27.25 3.11 -3.04
CA THR A 332 27.57 2.58 -4.39
C THR A 332 27.76 1.07 -4.43
N THR A 333 27.33 0.48 -5.55
CA THR A 333 27.30 -0.96 -5.86
C THR A 333 28.27 -1.32 -7.00
N PRO A 334 28.50 -2.61 -7.31
CA PRO A 334 29.27 -3.02 -8.49
C PRO A 334 28.75 -2.41 -9.80
N LEU A 335 27.43 -2.32 -9.98
CA LEU A 335 26.81 -1.63 -11.13
C LEU A 335 27.05 -0.12 -11.10
N SER A 336 27.03 0.53 -9.93
CA SER A 336 27.36 1.96 -9.79
C SER A 336 28.80 2.24 -10.23
N LEU A 337 29.73 1.39 -9.78
CA LEU A 337 31.15 1.44 -10.10
C LEU A 337 31.41 1.13 -11.59
N ALA A 338 30.67 0.18 -12.16
CA ALA A 338 30.69 -0.12 -13.59
C ALA A 338 30.26 1.10 -14.41
N ILE A 339 29.10 1.70 -14.12
CA ILE A 339 28.61 2.87 -14.85
C ILE A 339 29.59 4.05 -14.74
N TRP A 340 30.16 4.30 -13.56
CA TRP A 340 31.14 5.39 -13.39
C TRP A 340 32.44 5.15 -14.18
N TYR A 341 32.98 3.93 -14.17
CA TYR A 341 34.15 3.57 -14.99
C TYR A 341 33.83 3.58 -16.50
N LEU A 342 32.60 3.28 -16.89
CA LEU A 342 32.18 3.34 -18.29
C LEU A 342 31.94 4.77 -18.79
N ASP A 343 31.66 5.74 -17.90
CA ASP A 343 31.73 7.17 -18.19
C ASP A 343 33.21 7.65 -18.16
N ASP A 344 33.74 7.99 -16.98
CA ASP A 344 35.03 8.67 -16.76
C ASP A 344 36.28 7.77 -16.93
N GLY A 345 36.11 6.45 -16.95
CA GLY A 345 37.21 5.50 -16.93
C GLY A 345 37.85 5.25 -18.30
N SER A 346 39.13 4.89 -18.31
CA SER A 346 39.89 4.52 -19.50
C SER A 346 41.00 3.53 -19.18
N LEU A 347 41.03 2.42 -19.93
CA LEU A 347 42.14 1.49 -19.96
C LEU A 347 43.25 2.06 -20.85
N ILE A 348 44.36 2.46 -20.23
CA ILE A 348 45.56 2.89 -20.95
C ILE A 348 46.41 1.65 -21.21
N THR A 349 46.68 1.36 -22.49
CA THR A 349 47.67 0.39 -22.94
C THR A 349 48.85 1.12 -23.60
N SER A 350 49.91 1.40 -22.84
CA SER A 350 51.16 1.92 -23.44
C SER A 350 51.99 0.75 -23.97
N PRO A 351 52.19 0.59 -25.30
CA PRO A 351 53.11 -0.41 -25.84
C PRO A 351 54.58 -0.02 -25.58
N ASN A 352 54.85 1.27 -25.42
CA ASN A 352 56.20 1.79 -25.20
C ASN A 352 56.50 1.93 -23.70
N PRO A 353 57.76 1.69 -23.28
CA PRO A 353 58.26 2.10 -21.98
C PRO A 353 58.08 3.61 -21.76
N TYR A 354 57.75 4.01 -20.53
CA TYR A 354 57.71 5.41 -20.13
C TYR A 354 58.77 5.69 -19.07
N THR A 355 59.38 6.88 -19.14
CA THR A 355 60.33 7.35 -18.12
C THR A 355 59.54 7.85 -16.90
N ARG A 356 59.87 7.31 -15.74
CA ARG A 356 59.35 7.75 -14.44
C ARG A 356 59.99 9.09 -14.04
N LYS A 357 59.38 9.78 -13.06
CA LYS A 357 59.91 11.05 -12.52
C LYS A 357 61.24 10.92 -11.75
N ASP A 358 61.64 9.70 -11.40
CA ASP A 358 62.94 9.35 -10.80
C ASP A 358 64.04 9.09 -11.85
N GLY A 359 63.72 9.17 -13.16
CA GLY A 359 64.62 8.85 -14.28
C GLY A 359 64.60 7.39 -14.72
N GLY A 360 63.93 6.49 -13.99
CA GLY A 360 63.85 5.06 -14.32
C GLY A 360 62.92 4.77 -15.50
N VAL A 361 63.38 3.96 -16.46
CA VAL A 361 62.57 3.51 -17.61
C VAL A 361 61.72 2.31 -17.21
N SER A 362 60.38 2.43 -17.35
CA SER A 362 59.45 1.34 -17.07
C SER A 362 59.35 0.37 -18.25
N HIS A 363 60.19 -0.66 -18.29
CA HIS A 363 60.28 -1.62 -19.40
C HIS A 363 59.03 -2.51 -19.62
N TYR A 364 58.05 -2.50 -18.72
CA TYR A 364 56.78 -3.22 -18.91
C TYR A 364 55.75 -2.33 -19.63
N PRO A 365 54.98 -2.88 -20.60
CA PRO A 365 53.86 -2.17 -21.20
C PRO A 365 52.83 -1.83 -20.12
N ALA A 366 52.58 -0.54 -19.94
CA ALA A 366 51.88 -0.01 -18.77
C ALA A 366 50.36 -0.10 -18.91
N THR A 367 49.84 -1.32 -19.03
CA THR A 367 48.40 -1.59 -19.06
C THR A 367 47.78 -1.30 -17.70
N ARG A 368 46.94 -0.25 -17.61
CA ARG A 368 46.24 0.11 -16.37
C ARG A 368 44.95 0.89 -16.64
N SER A 369 43.98 0.72 -15.75
CA SER A 369 42.82 1.61 -15.65
C SER A 369 43.20 2.97 -15.06
N THR A 370 42.55 4.01 -15.56
CA THR A 370 42.52 5.35 -14.99
C THR A 370 41.08 5.85 -14.95
N ILE A 371 40.75 6.74 -14.02
CA ILE A 371 39.44 7.39 -13.91
C ILE A 371 39.66 8.89 -13.79
N GLY A 372 39.05 9.67 -14.68
CA GLY A 372 39.05 11.13 -14.58
C GLY A 372 38.18 11.57 -13.41
N VAL A 373 38.74 12.33 -12.47
CA VAL A 373 38.00 12.90 -11.33
C VAL A 373 38.15 14.42 -11.30
N TYR A 374 38.13 15.01 -12.49
CA TYR A 374 38.43 16.42 -12.76
C TYR A 374 37.51 17.43 -12.03
N GLY A 375 36.30 17.00 -11.65
CA GLY A 375 35.34 17.82 -10.90
C GLY A 375 35.52 17.82 -9.37
N PHE A 376 36.51 17.10 -8.84
CA PHE A 376 36.73 16.90 -7.40
C PHE A 376 38.09 17.45 -6.94
N SER A 377 38.25 17.73 -5.63
CA SER A 377 39.53 18.15 -5.03
C SER A 377 40.54 17.00 -4.93
N LEU A 378 41.78 17.32 -4.54
CA LEU A 378 42.81 16.32 -4.23
C LEU A 378 42.50 15.53 -2.94
N GLU A 379 41.84 16.15 -1.96
CA GLU A 379 41.38 15.47 -0.74
C GLU A 379 40.26 14.48 -1.06
N GLU A 380 39.35 14.89 -1.95
CA GLU A 380 38.27 14.06 -2.48
C GLU A 380 38.82 12.88 -3.31
N ALA A 381 39.85 13.12 -4.14
CA ALA A 381 40.55 12.06 -4.87
C ALA A 381 41.28 11.07 -3.93
N GLN A 382 41.86 11.56 -2.82
CA GLN A 382 42.45 10.71 -1.78
C GLN A 382 41.39 9.85 -1.09
N LEU A 383 40.24 10.43 -0.71
CA LEU A 383 39.12 9.71 -0.09
C LEU A 383 38.59 8.60 -1.01
N ILE A 384 38.45 8.87 -2.32
CA ILE A 384 38.03 7.84 -3.29
C ILE A 384 39.07 6.72 -3.39
N VAL A 385 40.37 7.02 -3.41
CA VAL A 385 41.43 5.99 -3.45
C VAL A 385 41.44 5.12 -2.20
N GLN A 386 41.28 5.73 -1.02
CA GLN A 386 41.16 4.99 0.24
C GLN A 386 39.93 4.06 0.22
N TRP A 387 38.77 4.59 -0.17
CA TRP A 387 37.52 3.83 -0.28
C TRP A 387 37.60 2.69 -1.31
N LEU A 388 38.22 2.90 -2.47
CA LEU A 388 38.45 1.87 -3.48
C LEU A 388 39.28 0.71 -2.91
N GLN A 389 40.31 1.03 -2.13
CA GLN A 389 41.18 0.06 -1.49
C GLN A 389 40.48 -0.70 -0.35
N GLU A 390 39.74 0.01 0.51
CA GLU A 390 39.10 -0.55 1.70
C GLU A 390 37.86 -1.40 1.37
N LYS A 391 36.97 -0.90 0.49
CA LYS A 391 35.70 -1.57 0.19
C LYS A 391 35.80 -2.66 -0.87
N TRP A 392 36.65 -2.48 -1.89
CA TRP A 392 36.69 -3.35 -3.07
C TRP A 392 38.02 -4.10 -3.26
N GLY A 393 39.06 -3.73 -2.50
CA GLY A 393 40.43 -4.22 -2.70
C GLY A 393 41.15 -3.60 -3.91
N ILE A 394 40.59 -2.53 -4.50
CA ILE A 394 41.08 -1.94 -5.75
C ILE A 394 42.30 -1.06 -5.48
N LYS A 395 43.48 -1.62 -5.72
CA LYS A 395 44.79 -0.97 -5.54
C LYS A 395 45.06 0.13 -6.56
N GLY A 396 45.42 1.32 -6.09
CA GLY A 396 45.75 2.46 -6.93
C GLY A 396 46.31 3.66 -6.17
N GLY A 397 46.29 4.80 -6.83
CA GLY A 397 46.63 6.10 -6.29
C GLY A 397 45.99 7.21 -7.12
N PHE A 398 46.29 8.47 -6.79
CA PHE A 398 45.86 9.62 -7.59
C PHE A 398 47.06 10.44 -8.07
N SER A 399 46.82 11.33 -9.03
CA SER A 399 47.79 12.31 -9.50
C SER A 399 47.05 13.53 -10.06
N ASN A 400 47.64 14.73 -9.93
CA ASN A 400 47.08 15.92 -10.56
C ASN A 400 47.58 16.04 -12.01
N THR A 401 46.70 16.44 -12.93
CA THR A 401 47.00 16.69 -14.34
C THR A 401 46.63 18.12 -14.73
N ALA A 402 46.98 18.55 -15.94
CA ALA A 402 46.56 19.87 -16.46
C ALA A 402 45.03 20.02 -16.61
N LYS A 403 44.25 18.93 -16.50
CA LYS A 403 42.78 18.93 -16.48
C LYS A 403 42.17 18.81 -15.08
N GLY A 404 43.00 18.66 -14.04
CA GLY A 404 42.57 18.30 -12.68
C GLY A 404 42.95 16.87 -12.28
N PRO A 405 42.44 16.37 -11.14
CA PRO A 405 42.86 15.08 -10.58
C PRO A 405 42.43 13.86 -11.40
N VAL A 406 43.27 12.83 -11.40
CA VAL A 406 43.04 11.53 -12.06
C VAL A 406 43.44 10.42 -11.11
N ILE A 407 42.58 9.42 -10.97
CA ILE A 407 42.88 8.18 -10.26
C ILE A 407 43.55 7.22 -11.25
N TRP A 408 44.61 6.56 -10.82
CA TRP A 408 45.30 5.52 -11.57
C TRP A 408 45.33 4.24 -10.74
N LEU A 409 45.05 3.10 -11.38
CA LEU A 409 45.10 1.80 -10.72
C LEU A 409 46.45 1.13 -10.99
N THR A 410 46.83 0.18 -10.13
CA THR A 410 47.88 -0.79 -10.47
C THR A 410 47.35 -1.80 -11.48
N LEU A 411 48.19 -2.68 -12.03
CA LEU A 411 47.68 -3.79 -12.86
C LEU A 411 46.76 -4.70 -12.04
N GLU A 412 47.13 -4.99 -10.78
CA GLU A 412 46.31 -5.77 -9.83
C GLU A 412 44.96 -5.09 -9.52
N GLY A 413 44.96 -3.77 -9.25
CA GLY A 413 43.72 -3.02 -9.04
C GLY A 413 42.88 -2.85 -10.31
N THR A 414 43.52 -2.83 -11.49
CA THR A 414 42.84 -2.84 -12.79
C THR A 414 42.11 -4.16 -13.01
N ASP A 415 42.80 -5.28 -12.75
CA ASP A 415 42.26 -6.63 -12.86
C ASP A 415 41.11 -6.84 -11.87
N ARG A 416 41.29 -6.44 -10.59
CA ARG A 416 40.25 -6.49 -9.56
C ARG A 416 39.04 -5.60 -9.86
N LEU A 417 39.25 -4.40 -10.39
CA LEU A 417 38.13 -3.56 -10.86
C LEU A 417 37.37 -4.26 -11.98
N HIS A 418 38.08 -4.78 -12.99
CA HIS A 418 37.48 -5.42 -14.17
C HIS A 418 36.77 -6.72 -13.81
N GLU A 419 37.28 -7.50 -12.85
CA GLU A 419 36.60 -8.66 -12.25
C GLU A 419 35.22 -8.27 -11.67
N ILE A 420 35.16 -7.18 -10.89
CA ILE A 420 33.94 -6.71 -10.23
C ILE A 420 32.91 -6.17 -11.24
N ILE A 421 33.35 -5.41 -12.25
CA ILE A 421 32.43 -4.69 -13.15
C ILE A 421 32.03 -5.45 -14.41
N ALA A 422 32.83 -6.43 -14.87
CA ALA A 422 32.61 -7.06 -16.18
C ALA A 422 31.22 -7.69 -16.42
N PRO A 423 30.52 -8.27 -15.42
CA PRO A 423 29.12 -8.71 -15.59
C PRO A 423 28.18 -7.61 -16.08
N TYR A 424 28.47 -6.35 -15.76
CA TYR A 424 27.65 -5.17 -16.01
C TYR A 424 28.12 -4.31 -17.21
N VAL A 425 29.16 -4.73 -17.94
CA VAL A 425 29.68 -3.96 -19.09
C VAL A 425 29.05 -4.45 -20.39
N PRO A 426 28.22 -3.64 -21.08
CA PRO A 426 27.57 -4.07 -22.31
C PRO A 426 28.60 -4.22 -23.45
N PRO A 427 28.32 -5.06 -24.48
CA PRO A 427 29.24 -5.31 -25.58
C PRO A 427 29.78 -4.06 -26.28
N SER A 428 28.96 -3.00 -26.38
CA SER A 428 29.33 -1.70 -26.97
C SER A 428 30.44 -0.96 -26.21
N MET A 429 30.70 -1.32 -24.95
CA MET A 429 31.69 -0.69 -24.06
C MET A 429 32.80 -1.66 -23.59
N ASP A 430 32.70 -2.94 -23.96
CA ASP A 430 33.62 -4.03 -23.56
C ASP A 430 35.09 -3.75 -23.93
N TYR A 431 35.33 -2.88 -24.93
CA TYR A 431 36.65 -2.39 -25.29
C TYR A 431 37.37 -1.64 -24.14
N LYS A 432 36.66 -1.10 -23.14
CA LYS A 432 37.24 -0.48 -21.93
C LYS A 432 37.81 -1.50 -20.93
N LEU A 433 37.59 -2.81 -21.12
CA LEU A 433 38.09 -3.87 -20.25
C LEU A 433 39.40 -4.50 -20.73
N LEU A 434 40.17 -5.04 -19.77
CA LEU A 434 41.25 -6.00 -20.01
C LEU A 434 40.72 -7.21 -20.79
N GLN A 435 41.53 -7.76 -21.71
CA GLN A 435 41.12 -8.85 -22.59
C GLN A 435 40.62 -10.10 -21.84
N ALA A 436 41.15 -10.39 -20.64
CA ALA A 436 40.72 -11.50 -19.79
C ALA A 436 39.34 -11.31 -19.12
N HIS A 437 38.76 -10.11 -19.19
CA HIS A 437 37.45 -9.76 -18.62
C HIS A 437 36.39 -9.43 -19.67
N ARG A 438 36.75 -9.50 -20.95
CA ARG A 438 35.86 -9.22 -22.08
C ARG A 438 34.83 -10.32 -22.32
N ASN A 439 33.71 -9.93 -22.94
CA ASN A 439 32.56 -10.81 -23.24
C ASN A 439 31.93 -11.50 -22.01
N LYS A 440 32.12 -10.95 -20.80
CA LYS A 440 31.52 -11.46 -19.55
C LYS A 440 30.16 -10.82 -19.23
N PHE A 441 29.56 -10.08 -20.15
CA PHE A 441 28.28 -9.39 -19.96
C PHE A 441 27.16 -10.39 -19.64
N ASN A 442 26.78 -10.40 -18.36
CA ASN A 442 25.71 -11.22 -17.80
C ASN A 442 25.32 -10.55 -16.48
N PRO A 443 24.62 -9.39 -16.53
CA PRO A 443 24.27 -8.67 -15.33
C PRO A 443 23.34 -9.56 -14.50
N PRO A 444 23.62 -9.77 -13.19
CA PRO A 444 22.74 -10.56 -12.36
C PRO A 444 21.35 -9.93 -12.34
N THR A 445 20.35 -10.71 -12.73
CA THR A 445 18.95 -10.36 -12.56
C THR A 445 18.65 -10.32 -11.06
N ASP A 446 18.25 -9.14 -10.61
CA ASP A 446 17.76 -8.78 -9.29
C ASP A 446 18.74 -8.89 -8.11
N ASP A 447 18.59 -7.94 -7.18
CA ASP A 447 19.05 -8.01 -5.79
C ASP A 447 18.10 -8.85 -4.92
N GLY A 448 17.32 -9.73 -5.54
CA GLY A 448 16.15 -10.39 -4.96
C GLY A 448 14.84 -9.60 -5.11
N THR A 449 14.85 -8.38 -5.67
CA THR A 449 13.62 -7.60 -5.97
C THR A 449 13.12 -7.88 -7.39
N PRO A 450 11.99 -8.60 -7.59
CA PRO A 450 11.57 -9.05 -8.92
C PRO A 450 11.26 -7.94 -9.92
N ASP A 451 11.44 -8.26 -11.21
CA ASP A 451 11.23 -7.35 -12.34
C ASP A 451 9.91 -6.54 -12.26
N GLY A 452 10.04 -5.21 -12.25
CA GLY A 452 8.95 -4.26 -12.09
C GLY A 452 8.54 -3.91 -10.65
N LEU A 453 9.03 -4.62 -9.63
CA LEU A 453 8.89 -4.24 -8.22
C LEU A 453 10.04 -3.35 -7.74
N ALA A 454 9.82 -2.66 -6.63
CA ALA A 454 10.85 -2.05 -5.81
C ALA A 454 10.68 -2.45 -4.34
N VAL A 455 11.71 -2.23 -3.52
CA VAL A 455 11.62 -2.36 -2.05
C VAL A 455 11.40 -1.01 -1.38
N SER A 456 10.80 -1.04 -0.19
CA SER A 456 10.66 0.10 0.72
C SER A 456 10.85 -0.37 2.16
N ILE A 457 11.61 0.40 2.94
CA ILE A 457 12.00 0.08 4.32
C ILE A 457 10.92 0.57 5.29
N VAL A 458 10.49 -0.30 6.20
CA VAL A 458 9.66 0.04 7.36
C VAL A 458 10.48 0.92 8.32
N ARG A 459 10.00 2.14 8.60
CA ARG A 459 10.68 3.12 9.47
C ARG A 459 10.08 3.23 10.86
N ASP A 460 8.77 3.03 10.98
CA ASP A 460 8.03 3.16 12.23
C ASP A 460 6.73 2.33 12.17
N ILE A 461 6.29 1.83 13.33
CA ILE A 461 5.06 1.04 13.50
C ILE A 461 4.36 1.48 14.79
N GLU A 462 3.38 2.37 14.67
CA GLU A 462 2.56 2.82 15.80
C GLU A 462 1.20 2.09 15.84
N ARG A 463 0.72 1.75 17.05
CA ARG A 463 -0.67 1.29 17.24
C ARG A 463 -1.61 2.49 17.18
N VAL A 464 -2.49 2.51 16.18
CA VAL A 464 -3.43 3.63 15.96
C VAL A 464 -4.87 3.21 16.24
N PRO A 465 -5.75 4.15 16.67
CA PRO A 465 -7.16 3.85 16.89
C PRO A 465 -7.84 3.24 15.65
N PRO A 466 -8.69 2.22 15.82
CA PRO A 466 -9.36 1.56 14.72
C PRO A 466 -10.20 2.54 13.89
N PRO A 467 -10.06 2.52 12.55
CA PRO A 467 -10.83 3.36 11.63
C PRO A 467 -12.32 3.08 11.70
N GLU A 468 -13.11 4.01 11.16
CA GLU A 468 -14.55 3.91 11.28
C GLU A 468 -15.18 2.82 10.43
N PHE A 469 -14.78 2.78 9.17
CA PHE A 469 -15.05 1.69 8.25
C PHE A 469 -13.75 1.19 7.66
N VAL A 470 -13.86 -0.05 7.23
CA VAL A 470 -12.91 -0.70 6.39
C VAL A 470 -13.59 -1.28 5.12
N TYR A 471 -12.83 -1.76 4.14
CA TYR A 471 -13.03 -1.80 2.70
C TYR A 471 -12.04 -2.82 2.13
N ASN A 472 -12.35 -3.56 1.08
CA ASN A 472 -11.41 -4.48 0.45
C ASN A 472 -11.85 -4.78 -1.00
N ILE A 473 -10.92 -5.24 -1.82
CA ILE A 473 -11.17 -5.78 -3.16
C ILE A 473 -10.72 -7.24 -3.22
N GLU A 474 -11.42 -8.05 -4.01
CA GLU A 474 -10.94 -9.38 -4.41
C GLU A 474 -10.50 -9.28 -5.86
N VAL A 475 -9.23 -9.54 -6.11
CA VAL A 475 -8.65 -9.55 -7.46
C VAL A 475 -8.78 -10.93 -8.08
N ALA A 476 -9.04 -11.00 -9.39
CA ALA A 476 -9.13 -12.25 -10.16
C ALA A 476 -7.94 -13.20 -9.91
N ASP A 477 -8.17 -14.50 -10.09
CA ASP A 477 -7.18 -15.57 -9.84
C ASP A 477 -6.61 -15.58 -8.40
N ASN A 478 -7.29 -14.90 -7.46
CA ASN A 478 -6.84 -14.62 -6.11
C ASN A 478 -5.53 -13.80 -6.01
N HIS A 479 -5.33 -12.86 -6.92
CA HIS A 479 -4.07 -12.11 -6.99
C HIS A 479 -3.84 -11.11 -5.84
N ASN A 480 -2.57 -10.69 -5.73
CA ASN A 480 -2.14 -9.52 -4.96
C ASN A 480 -2.44 -8.19 -5.70
N TYR A 481 -2.33 -7.06 -4.98
CA TYR A 481 -2.48 -5.71 -5.54
C TYR A 481 -1.68 -4.67 -4.73
N PHE A 482 -1.66 -3.41 -5.16
CA PHE A 482 -0.94 -2.34 -4.46
C PHE A 482 -1.85 -1.37 -3.71
N ALA A 483 -1.68 -1.27 -2.39
CA ALA A 483 -2.35 -0.32 -1.50
C ALA A 483 -1.36 0.74 -1.01
N ARG A 484 -1.62 2.02 -1.33
CA ARG A 484 -0.71 3.16 -1.15
C ARG A 484 0.69 2.94 -1.74
N ASP A 485 0.75 2.16 -2.81
CA ASP A 485 1.92 1.62 -3.52
C ASP A 485 2.59 0.40 -2.86
N ILE A 486 2.18 -0.05 -1.66
CA ILE A 486 2.75 -1.28 -1.05
C ILE A 486 2.08 -2.54 -1.59
N LEU A 487 2.85 -3.58 -1.90
CA LEU A 487 2.33 -4.88 -2.38
C LEU A 487 1.67 -5.66 -1.24
N VAL A 488 0.38 -5.91 -1.40
CA VAL A 488 -0.51 -6.53 -0.41
C VAL A 488 -1.30 -7.70 -0.99
N SER A 489 -1.66 -8.66 -0.13
CA SER A 489 -2.42 -9.84 -0.54
C SER A 489 -3.94 -9.60 -0.47
N ASN A 490 -4.71 -10.29 -1.32
CA ASN A 490 -6.16 -10.44 -1.14
C ASN A 490 -6.49 -10.92 0.29
N CYS A 491 -7.67 -10.60 0.81
CA CYS A 491 -8.17 -11.22 2.06
C CYS A 491 -9.38 -12.11 1.77
N HIS A 492 -9.28 -13.37 2.17
CA HIS A 492 -10.37 -14.34 2.09
C HIS A 492 -11.41 -14.16 3.20
N MET A 493 -12.56 -14.80 3.00
CA MET A 493 -13.46 -15.20 4.11
C MET A 493 -12.79 -16.31 4.94
N LEU A 494 -13.44 -16.77 6.02
CA LEU A 494 -13.09 -18.04 6.67
C LEU A 494 -12.89 -19.14 5.62
N SER A 495 -11.74 -19.83 5.67
CA SER A 495 -11.45 -20.94 4.75
C SER A 495 -12.44 -22.09 4.95
N THR A 496 -12.61 -22.96 3.95
CA THR A 496 -13.47 -24.16 4.10
C THR A 496 -13.00 -25.05 5.26
N ALA A 497 -11.69 -25.09 5.53
CA ALA A 497 -11.12 -25.79 6.68
C ALA A 497 -11.47 -25.10 8.01
N ALA A 498 -11.41 -23.76 8.06
CA ALA A 498 -11.81 -22.97 9.23
C ALA A 498 -13.31 -23.11 9.54
N PHE A 499 -14.19 -23.07 8.52
CA PHE A 499 -15.61 -23.39 8.67
C PHE A 499 -15.82 -24.82 9.18
N ASN A 500 -15.12 -25.81 8.63
CA ASN A 500 -15.24 -27.21 9.07
C ASN A 500 -14.76 -27.41 10.52
N ALA A 501 -13.75 -26.66 10.97
CA ALA A 501 -13.29 -26.69 12.36
C ALA A 501 -14.31 -26.01 13.32
N LEU A 502 -15.06 -25.00 12.86
CA LEU A 502 -16.19 -24.43 13.60
C LEU A 502 -17.45 -25.31 13.60
N LEU A 503 -17.66 -26.21 12.62
CA LEU A 503 -18.86 -27.05 12.54
C LEU A 503 -19.10 -27.85 13.81
N LYS A 504 -18.04 -28.46 14.40
CA LYS A 504 -18.19 -29.22 15.64
C LYS A 504 -18.75 -28.37 16.79
N THR A 505 -18.38 -27.09 16.87
CA THR A 505 -18.87 -26.16 17.90
C THR A 505 -20.28 -25.62 17.60
N LEU A 506 -20.73 -25.69 16.35
CA LEU A 506 -22.12 -25.43 15.95
C LEU A 506 -23.02 -26.69 16.09
N GLU A 507 -22.43 -27.86 16.29
CA GLU A 507 -23.10 -29.15 16.57
C GLU A 507 -23.19 -29.44 18.08
N GLU A 508 -22.07 -29.29 18.78
CA GLU A 508 -21.90 -29.48 20.22
C GLU A 508 -21.51 -28.15 20.89
N PRO A 509 -22.42 -27.15 20.96
CA PRO A 509 -22.13 -25.85 21.56
C PRO A 509 -22.04 -25.95 23.10
N PRO A 510 -21.09 -25.23 23.75
CA PRO A 510 -21.18 -25.00 25.18
C PRO A 510 -22.48 -24.25 25.54
N PRO A 511 -23.17 -24.59 26.65
CA PRO A 511 -24.49 -24.06 26.97
C PRO A 511 -24.53 -22.56 27.25
N HIS A 512 -23.36 -21.94 27.44
CA HIS A 512 -23.17 -20.50 27.63
C HIS A 512 -22.77 -19.75 26.34
N ALA A 513 -22.56 -20.42 25.20
CA ALA A 513 -22.08 -19.82 23.97
C ALA A 513 -23.22 -19.52 22.98
N ILE A 514 -23.22 -18.31 22.39
CA ILE A 514 -24.15 -17.93 21.31
C ILE A 514 -23.35 -17.34 20.15
N PHE A 515 -23.58 -17.83 18.93
CA PHE A 515 -22.98 -17.34 17.69
C PHE A 515 -23.98 -16.50 16.88
N VAL A 516 -23.51 -15.40 16.29
CA VAL A 516 -24.27 -14.55 15.37
C VAL A 516 -23.41 -14.27 14.14
N LEU A 517 -23.57 -15.11 13.12
CA LEU A 517 -22.90 -14.97 11.83
C LEU A 517 -23.61 -13.86 11.04
N ALA A 518 -22.90 -12.79 10.68
CA ALA A 518 -23.45 -11.69 9.88
C ALA A 518 -22.90 -11.73 8.45
N THR A 519 -23.77 -11.77 7.44
CA THR A 519 -23.36 -11.82 6.02
C THR A 519 -24.24 -10.92 5.13
N THR A 520 -23.68 -10.44 4.03
CA THR A 520 -24.46 -9.87 2.91
C THR A 520 -24.81 -10.89 1.83
N GLU A 521 -24.19 -12.07 1.84
CA GLU A 521 -24.22 -13.04 0.74
C GLU A 521 -24.58 -14.44 1.28
N MET A 522 -25.87 -14.69 1.56
CA MET A 522 -26.34 -15.95 2.17
C MET A 522 -25.91 -17.20 1.36
N HIS A 523 -25.90 -17.08 0.02
CA HIS A 523 -25.54 -18.16 -0.89
C HIS A 523 -24.06 -18.61 -0.81
N LYS A 524 -23.19 -17.83 -0.15
CA LYS A 524 -21.77 -18.19 0.08
C LYS A 524 -21.54 -18.93 1.41
N ILE A 525 -22.57 -19.14 2.22
CA ILE A 525 -22.50 -19.88 3.47
C ILE A 525 -22.70 -21.38 3.19
N PRO A 526 -21.81 -22.29 3.62
CA PRO A 526 -21.95 -23.73 3.39
C PRO A 526 -23.28 -24.29 3.92
N ALA A 527 -23.88 -25.24 3.19
CA ALA A 527 -25.16 -25.86 3.55
C ALA A 527 -25.15 -26.49 4.96
N THR A 528 -23.99 -27.00 5.40
CA THR A 528 -23.75 -27.53 6.75
C THR A 528 -23.90 -26.47 7.85
N VAL A 529 -23.40 -25.25 7.61
CA VAL A 529 -23.59 -24.10 8.51
C VAL A 529 -25.04 -23.59 8.43
N LEU A 530 -25.60 -23.50 7.22
CA LEU A 530 -26.99 -23.10 6.99
C LEU A 530 -28.01 -23.99 7.72
N SER A 531 -27.74 -25.28 7.91
CA SER A 531 -28.64 -26.20 8.62
C SER A 531 -28.52 -26.16 10.14
N ARG A 532 -27.49 -25.49 10.69
CA ARG A 532 -27.19 -25.43 12.14
C ARG A 532 -27.50 -24.07 12.78
N CYS A 533 -27.88 -23.07 11.98
CA CYS A 533 -28.17 -21.70 12.43
C CYS A 533 -29.64 -21.31 12.20
N GLN A 534 -30.27 -20.62 13.17
CA GLN A 534 -31.55 -19.94 12.94
C GLN A 534 -31.34 -18.75 12.00
N ARG A 535 -32.00 -18.77 10.85
CA ARG A 535 -31.78 -17.79 9.78
C ARG A 535 -32.73 -16.59 9.92
N HIS A 536 -32.16 -15.39 9.79
CA HIS A 536 -32.90 -14.14 9.73
C HIS A 536 -32.48 -13.35 8.49
N GLU A 537 -33.44 -13.02 7.63
CA GLU A 537 -33.21 -12.27 6.40
C GLU A 537 -33.68 -10.81 6.58
N PHE A 538 -32.69 -9.92 6.57
CA PHE A 538 -32.85 -8.48 6.70
C PHE A 538 -33.22 -7.90 5.34
N ARG A 539 -34.23 -7.04 5.29
CA ARG A 539 -34.71 -6.41 4.06
C ARG A 539 -34.14 -4.99 3.92
N ARG A 540 -34.13 -4.43 2.70
CA ARG A 540 -33.87 -3.00 2.51
C ARG A 540 -34.89 -2.21 3.35
N VAL A 541 -34.45 -1.19 4.09
CA VAL A 541 -35.36 -0.33 4.87
C VAL A 541 -36.21 0.50 3.89
N PRO A 542 -37.53 0.65 4.10
CA PRO A 542 -38.38 1.48 3.24
C PRO A 542 -37.89 2.92 3.15
N LEU A 543 -38.15 3.58 2.01
CA LEU A 543 -37.69 4.96 1.77
C LEU A 543 -38.21 5.91 2.85
N ASP A 544 -39.51 5.89 3.11
CA ASP A 544 -40.19 6.80 4.04
C ASP A 544 -39.74 6.59 5.49
N ASP A 545 -39.37 5.36 5.84
CA ASP A 545 -38.80 5.01 7.15
C ASP A 545 -37.36 5.54 7.29
N ILE A 546 -36.56 5.57 6.22
CA ILE A 546 -35.27 6.26 6.22
C ILE A 546 -35.48 7.77 6.33
N VAL A 547 -36.34 8.38 5.49
CA VAL A 547 -36.61 9.83 5.53
C VAL A 547 -37.04 10.28 6.92
N ARG A 548 -38.00 9.58 7.54
CA ARG A 548 -38.47 9.86 8.91
C ARG A 548 -37.34 9.75 9.94
N GLN A 549 -36.43 8.79 9.79
CA GLN A 549 -35.32 8.63 10.72
C GLN A 549 -34.23 9.70 10.52
N LEU A 550 -33.98 10.14 9.27
CA LEU A 550 -33.06 11.23 8.97
C LEU A 550 -33.60 12.59 9.45
N ASP A 551 -34.89 12.84 9.30
CA ASP A 551 -35.58 14.03 9.83
C ASP A 551 -35.46 14.12 11.36
N GLN A 552 -35.79 13.03 12.07
CA GLN A 552 -35.61 12.95 13.53
C GLN A 552 -34.16 13.22 13.98
N ILE A 553 -33.17 12.71 13.25
CA ILE A 553 -31.75 12.96 13.54
C ILE A 553 -31.39 14.41 13.24
N ALA A 554 -31.81 14.96 12.10
CA ALA A 554 -31.54 16.34 11.73
C ALA A 554 -32.09 17.33 12.79
N GLN A 555 -33.36 17.17 13.17
CA GLN A 555 -34.00 17.97 14.23
C GLN A 555 -33.26 17.86 15.57
N ALA A 556 -32.87 16.65 15.99
CA ALA A 556 -32.21 16.42 17.27
C ALA A 556 -30.73 16.86 17.32
N GLU A 557 -30.08 17.05 16.17
CA GLU A 557 -28.74 17.65 16.05
C GLU A 557 -28.79 19.16 15.74
N GLY A 558 -29.97 19.74 15.52
CA GLY A 558 -30.13 21.15 15.12
C GLY A 558 -29.77 21.46 13.67
N ILE A 559 -29.75 20.44 12.79
CA ILE A 559 -29.47 20.55 11.36
C ILE A 559 -30.74 20.96 10.63
N GLN A 560 -30.69 22.05 9.84
CA GLN A 560 -31.83 22.50 9.04
C GLN A 560 -31.83 21.79 7.68
N ALA A 561 -32.64 20.76 7.51
CA ALA A 561 -32.72 19.99 6.26
C ALA A 561 -34.06 20.18 5.54
N GLU A 562 -34.03 20.33 4.22
CA GLU A 562 -35.24 20.38 3.38
C GLU A 562 -35.81 18.95 3.18
N PRO A 563 -37.13 18.73 3.23
CA PRO A 563 -37.73 17.40 3.06
C PRO A 563 -37.34 16.70 1.76
N GLU A 564 -37.19 17.45 0.68
CA GLU A 564 -36.76 16.99 -0.64
C GLU A 564 -35.29 16.55 -0.61
N ALA A 565 -34.43 17.26 0.14
CA ALA A 565 -33.03 16.89 0.35
C ALA A 565 -32.90 15.60 1.16
N LEU A 566 -33.66 15.46 2.26
CA LEU A 566 -33.74 14.22 3.04
C LEU A 566 -34.25 13.05 2.18
N THR A 567 -35.22 13.31 1.30
CA THR A 567 -35.75 12.33 0.33
C THR A 567 -34.69 11.90 -0.68
N LEU A 568 -33.89 12.82 -1.19
CA LEU A 568 -32.78 12.53 -2.11
C LEU A 568 -31.66 11.73 -1.43
N ILE A 569 -31.27 12.09 -0.20
CA ILE A 569 -30.31 11.34 0.63
C ILE A 569 -30.82 9.91 0.87
N ALA A 570 -32.09 9.76 1.24
CA ALA A 570 -32.70 8.45 1.51
C ALA A 570 -32.82 7.57 0.26
N ARG A 571 -33.04 8.17 -0.92
CA ARG A 571 -32.99 7.47 -2.23
C ARG A 571 -31.56 6.99 -2.53
N GLN A 572 -30.56 7.86 -2.38
CA GLN A 572 -29.16 7.51 -2.61
C GLN A 572 -28.62 6.46 -1.62
N ALA A 573 -29.18 6.40 -0.41
CA ALA A 573 -28.91 5.34 0.56
C ALA A 573 -29.42 3.95 0.12
N THR A 574 -30.29 3.86 -0.90
CA THR A 574 -30.88 2.64 -1.48
C THR A 574 -31.45 1.63 -0.45
N GLY A 575 -31.99 2.11 0.67
CA GLY A 575 -32.51 1.24 1.74
C GLY A 575 -31.48 0.83 2.80
N SER A 576 -30.27 1.39 2.78
CA SER A 576 -29.26 1.29 3.85
C SER A 576 -29.37 2.50 4.79
N LEU A 577 -30.12 2.36 5.89
CA LEU A 577 -30.27 3.45 6.87
C LEU A 577 -28.90 3.98 7.38
N ARG A 578 -27.92 3.08 7.58
CA ARG A 578 -26.55 3.45 7.96
C ARG A 578 -25.94 4.46 6.99
N ASP A 579 -26.01 4.19 5.70
CA ASP A 579 -25.33 5.00 4.69
C ASP A 579 -26.13 6.30 4.44
N GLY A 580 -27.46 6.29 4.61
CA GLY A 580 -28.26 7.52 4.64
C GLY A 580 -27.89 8.47 5.78
N ILE A 581 -27.63 7.94 6.99
CA ILE A 581 -27.17 8.78 8.12
C ILE A 581 -25.74 9.26 7.88
N SER A 582 -24.86 8.45 7.27
CA SER A 582 -23.51 8.91 6.87
C SER A 582 -23.55 10.04 5.83
N LEU A 583 -24.47 9.99 4.87
CA LEU A 583 -24.67 11.09 3.91
C LEU A 583 -25.24 12.35 4.59
N LEU A 584 -26.17 12.22 5.54
CA LEU A 584 -26.68 13.36 6.33
C LEU A 584 -25.55 14.06 7.12
N ASP A 585 -24.69 13.27 7.76
CA ASP A 585 -23.49 13.72 8.50
C ASP A 585 -22.50 14.46 7.56
N GLN A 586 -22.26 13.89 6.37
CA GLN A 586 -21.43 14.51 5.33
C GLN A 586 -22.02 15.87 4.87
N MET A 587 -23.32 15.97 4.58
CA MET A 587 -23.93 17.24 4.19
C MET A 587 -23.86 18.28 5.30
N ALA A 588 -24.16 17.89 6.54
CA ALA A 588 -24.08 18.77 7.72
C ALA A 588 -22.66 19.30 7.99
N SER A 589 -21.62 18.58 7.58
CA SER A 589 -20.23 19.05 7.65
C SER A 589 -19.91 20.22 6.72
N THR A 590 -20.71 20.44 5.67
CA THR A 590 -20.53 21.55 4.71
C THR A 590 -21.26 22.84 5.12
N GLY A 591 -22.27 22.75 5.99
CA GLY A 591 -23.04 23.88 6.49
C GLY A 591 -24.28 23.45 7.28
N GLN A 592 -24.84 24.36 8.09
CA GLN A 592 -25.99 24.06 8.94
C GLN A 592 -27.32 23.89 8.19
N LYS A 593 -27.42 24.36 6.94
CA LYS A 593 -28.60 24.18 6.08
C LYS A 593 -28.30 23.21 4.94
N ILE A 594 -29.03 22.10 4.91
CA ILE A 594 -28.98 21.10 3.84
C ILE A 594 -30.16 21.35 2.89
N SER A 595 -29.88 22.02 1.77
CA SER A 595 -30.87 22.24 0.70
C SER A 595 -30.86 21.14 -0.36
N LEU A 596 -31.91 21.08 -1.18
CA LEU A 596 -31.99 20.16 -2.32
C LEU A 596 -30.85 20.38 -3.33
N GLU A 597 -30.56 21.64 -3.68
CA GLU A 597 -29.51 22.04 -4.64
C GLU A 597 -28.10 21.62 -4.18
N LEU A 598 -27.74 21.92 -2.91
CA LEU A 598 -26.52 21.43 -2.26
C LEU A 598 -26.42 19.90 -2.33
N THR A 599 -27.53 19.21 -2.02
CA THR A 599 -27.58 17.75 -2.02
C THR A 599 -27.39 17.17 -3.42
N GLN A 600 -28.03 17.77 -4.44
CA GLN A 600 -27.86 17.40 -5.85
C GLN A 600 -26.40 17.56 -6.29
N THR A 601 -25.80 18.70 -5.93
CA THR A 601 -24.41 19.06 -6.26
C THR A 601 -23.41 18.09 -5.64
N VAL A 602 -23.51 17.82 -4.32
CA VAL A 602 -22.55 16.96 -3.59
C VAL A 602 -22.73 15.47 -3.93
N LEU A 603 -23.95 15.03 -4.25
CA LEU A 603 -24.20 13.64 -4.71
C LEU A 603 -23.95 13.45 -6.22
N GLY A 604 -23.63 14.50 -6.97
CA GLY A 604 -23.39 14.43 -8.43
C GLY A 604 -24.63 14.04 -9.23
N THR A 605 -25.84 14.32 -8.72
CA THR A 605 -27.09 13.98 -9.40
C THR A 605 -27.57 15.15 -10.25
N ALA A 606 -27.57 14.96 -11.57
CA ALA A 606 -28.11 15.94 -12.52
C ALA A 606 -29.58 16.23 -12.17
N THR A 607 -30.00 17.50 -12.28
CA THR A 607 -31.38 17.87 -11.97
C THR A 607 -32.32 17.23 -12.99
N THR A 608 -33.54 16.87 -12.57
CA THR A 608 -34.56 16.35 -13.51
C THR A 608 -34.88 17.37 -14.61
N GLN A 609 -34.76 18.67 -14.30
CA GLN A 609 -34.88 19.73 -15.30
C GLN A 609 -33.78 19.59 -16.37
N THR A 610 -32.51 19.47 -15.99
CA THR A 610 -31.39 19.29 -16.95
C THR A 610 -31.53 18.04 -17.83
N VAL A 611 -32.22 16.99 -17.35
CA VAL A 611 -32.53 15.81 -18.16
C VAL A 611 -33.70 16.06 -19.12
N LEU A 612 -34.71 16.82 -18.71
CA LEU A 612 -35.82 17.26 -19.58
C LEU A 612 -35.34 18.27 -20.63
N ASP A 613 -34.56 19.28 -20.24
CA ASP A 613 -33.95 20.28 -21.12
C ASP A 613 -33.07 19.63 -22.21
N LEU A 614 -32.44 18.48 -21.89
CA LEU A 614 -31.64 17.69 -22.84
C LEU A 614 -32.51 16.78 -23.73
N LEU A 615 -33.69 16.35 -23.26
CA LEU A 615 -34.65 15.57 -24.05
C LEU A 615 -35.47 16.47 -25.01
N ASP A 616 -35.76 17.71 -24.61
CA ASP A 616 -36.37 18.73 -25.47
C ASP A 616 -35.38 19.31 -26.50
N ALA A 617 -34.10 18.95 -26.40
CA ALA A 617 -33.00 19.35 -27.31
C ALA A 617 -32.52 18.23 -28.26
N ILE A 618 -33.25 17.10 -28.34
CA ILE A 618 -32.95 15.92 -29.18
C ILE A 618 -34.08 15.67 -30.18
#